data_AF-A0A2V8DHS8-F1
#
_entry.id   AF-A0A2V8DHS8-F1
#
_cell.length_a   1.000
_cell.length_b   1.000
_cell.length_c   1.000
_cell.angle_alpha   90.00
_cell.angle_beta   90.00
_cell.angle_gamma   90.00
#
_symmetry.space_group_name_H-M   'P 1'
#
loop_
_entity.id
_entity.type
_entity.pdbx_description
1 polymer ?
#
loop_
_entity_poly.entity_id
_entity_poly.type
_entity_poly.pdbx_seq_one_letter_code
_entity_poly.pdbx_strand_id
1 'polypeptide(L)'
;MFQLVRQYGTVVDAAGVGVYHARAYGELQADGWWGGWLVFFPFGTGTAVATDRETTQTTFANLVRWSSTIGPVYLEGALERALLLQPAATITGRLAELALLERRAVEDAAVLETAAEHARLEAEAAEREAAAHERAAAAARAEARERAEAALALEDNVAVAEGRREMSIPGSGRTRRPRFQAADAARRRRRKRKPR
;
A
#
# COMPACT_ATOMS: atom_id res chain seq x y z
N MET A 1 33.66 22.96 -0.82
CA MET A 1 32.41 22.20 -1.00
C MET A 1 31.33 23.20 -1.33
N PHE A 2 30.72 23.06 -2.50
CA PHE A 2 29.65 23.93 -2.98
C PHE A 2 28.30 23.30 -2.58
N GLN A 3 27.56 23.96 -1.68
CA GLN A 3 26.39 23.38 -1.01
C GLN A 3 25.15 24.26 -1.12
N LEU A 4 24.00 23.62 -1.21
CA LEU A 4 22.70 24.28 -1.25
C LEU A 4 22.42 24.95 0.11
N VAL A 5 22.10 26.25 0.07
CA VAL A 5 21.73 27.05 1.24
C VAL A 5 20.21 27.21 1.32
N ARG A 6 19.58 27.54 0.20
CA ARG A 6 18.13 27.81 0.12
C ARG A 6 17.60 27.59 -1.29
N GLN A 7 16.38 27.09 -1.40
CA GLN A 7 15.61 27.06 -2.64
C GLN A 7 14.58 28.18 -2.64
N TYR A 8 14.33 28.75 -3.82
CA TYR A 8 13.28 29.75 -4.05
C TYR A 8 12.25 29.21 -5.04
N GLY A 9 11.24 30.03 -5.31
CA GLY A 9 10.26 29.78 -6.36
C GLY A 9 10.85 29.89 -7.77
N THR A 10 9.96 29.85 -8.75
CA THR A 10 10.31 30.04 -10.15
C THR A 10 10.51 31.51 -10.48
N VAL A 11 11.40 31.77 -11.43
CA VAL A 11 11.72 33.10 -11.96
C VAL A 11 11.65 33.01 -13.47
N VAL A 12 11.09 34.03 -14.11
CA VAL A 12 10.99 34.09 -15.58
C VAL A 12 12.02 35.09 -16.09
N ASP A 13 12.65 34.81 -17.22
CA ASP A 13 13.55 35.75 -17.88
C ASP A 13 12.81 37.00 -18.41
N ALA A 14 13.57 38.04 -18.75
CA ALA A 14 13.03 39.30 -19.26
C ALA A 14 12.26 39.13 -20.59
N ALA A 15 12.53 38.06 -21.35
CA ALA A 15 11.82 37.75 -22.58
C ALA A 15 10.46 37.08 -22.32
N GLY A 16 10.20 36.61 -21.10
CA GLY A 16 8.99 35.88 -20.74
C GLY A 16 8.97 34.43 -21.23
N VAL A 17 10.11 33.90 -21.69
CA VAL A 17 10.18 32.58 -22.37
C VAL A 17 10.83 31.54 -21.48
N GLY A 18 11.97 31.87 -20.86
CA GLY A 18 12.70 30.95 -19.99
C GLY A 18 12.18 30.99 -18.56
N VAL A 19 11.77 29.83 -18.04
CA VAL A 19 11.40 29.66 -16.63
C VAL A 19 12.54 28.94 -15.91
N TYR A 20 12.95 29.44 -14.75
CA TYR A 20 14.08 28.93 -13.98
C TYR A 20 13.71 28.68 -12.52
N HIS A 21 14.26 27.62 -11.93
CA HIS A 21 14.31 27.43 -10.49
C HIS A 21 15.52 28.13 -9.89
N ALA A 22 15.28 29.10 -9.02
CA ALA A 22 16.35 29.81 -8.32
C ALA A 22 16.76 29.08 -7.03
N ARG A 23 18.08 28.98 -6.79
CA ARG A 23 18.66 28.39 -5.57
C ARG A 23 19.88 29.19 -5.13
N ALA A 24 20.04 29.40 -3.83
CA ALA A 24 21.25 29.96 -3.25
C ALA A 24 22.23 28.83 -2.88
N TYR A 25 23.49 28.98 -3.27
CA TYR A 25 24.58 28.08 -2.92
C TYR A 25 25.67 28.82 -2.15
N GLY A 26 26.41 28.05 -1.34
CA GLY A 26 27.51 28.53 -0.54
C GLY A 26 28.75 27.64 -0.66
N GLU A 27 29.92 28.25 -0.57
CA GLU A 27 31.18 27.51 -0.47
C GLU A 27 32.16 28.23 0.45
N LEU A 28 32.76 27.47 1.37
CA LEU A 28 33.88 27.91 2.17
C LEU A 28 35.11 28.10 1.27
N GLN A 29 35.62 29.32 1.25
CA GLN A 29 36.78 29.72 0.48
C GLN A 29 38.08 29.42 1.27
N ALA A 30 39.21 29.50 0.58
CA ALA A 30 40.53 29.26 1.18
C ALA A 30 40.90 30.24 2.29
N ASP A 31 40.31 31.44 2.29
CA ASP A 31 40.48 32.47 3.32
C ASP A 31 39.61 32.24 4.57
N GLY A 32 38.82 31.17 4.60
CA GLY A 32 37.92 30.82 5.71
C GLY A 32 36.57 31.54 5.66
N TRP A 33 36.28 32.33 4.63
CA TRP A 33 35.01 33.02 4.46
C TRP A 33 34.09 32.24 3.52
N TRP A 34 32.79 32.45 3.66
CA TRP A 34 31.75 31.82 2.86
C TRP A 34 31.38 32.72 1.69
N GLY A 35 31.59 32.25 0.46
CA GLY A 35 31.01 32.86 -0.72
C GLY A 35 29.55 32.44 -0.90
N GLY A 36 28.71 33.32 -1.44
CA GLY A 36 27.33 33.05 -1.80
C GLY A 36 27.04 33.34 -3.27
N TRP A 37 26.31 32.45 -3.93
CA TRP A 37 25.90 32.56 -5.33
C TRP A 37 24.41 32.24 -5.49
N LEU A 38 23.79 32.84 -6.50
CA LEU A 38 22.49 32.41 -6.99
C LEU A 38 22.69 31.59 -8.26
N VAL A 39 22.06 30.41 -8.28
CA VAL A 39 22.09 29.47 -9.41
C VAL A 39 20.66 29.25 -9.90
N PHE A 40 20.49 29.31 -11.21
CA PHE A 40 19.22 29.22 -11.90
C PHE A 40 19.23 27.99 -12.80
N PHE A 41 18.33 27.06 -12.51
CA PHE A 41 18.17 25.82 -13.27
C PHE A 41 16.98 25.98 -14.22
N PRO A 42 17.17 25.86 -15.55
CA PRO A 42 16.07 26.01 -16.49
C PRO A 42 15.05 24.88 -16.34
N PHE A 43 13.76 25.20 -16.48
CA PHE A 43 12.73 24.21 -16.73
C PHE A 43 12.86 23.70 -18.16
N GLY A 44 13.14 22.41 -18.31
CA GLY A 44 13.31 21.76 -19.61
C GLY A 44 14.76 21.76 -20.06
N THR A 45 15.01 22.19 -21.30
CA THR A 45 16.33 22.09 -21.93
C THR A 45 17.15 23.36 -21.71
N GLY A 46 18.40 23.20 -21.27
CA GLY A 46 19.32 24.32 -21.07
C GLY A 46 20.42 23.96 -20.08
N THR A 47 21.32 24.92 -19.84
CA THR A 47 22.37 24.79 -18.83
C THR A 47 22.03 25.69 -17.64
N ALA A 48 22.32 25.22 -16.43
CA ALA A 48 22.21 26.06 -15.26
C ALA A 48 23.14 27.27 -15.40
N VAL A 49 22.63 28.46 -15.09
CA VAL A 49 23.40 29.71 -15.07
C VAL A 49 23.54 30.19 -13.64
N ALA A 50 24.60 30.92 -13.34
CA ALA A 50 24.78 31.51 -12.03
C ALA A 50 25.22 32.96 -12.11
N THR A 51 24.92 33.67 -11.06
CA THR A 51 25.53 34.97 -10.80
C THR A 51 27.03 34.79 -10.55
N ASP A 52 27.76 35.90 -10.56
CA ASP A 52 29.02 35.93 -9.84
C ASP A 52 28.75 35.88 -8.32
N ARG A 53 29.79 35.96 -7.49
CA ARG A 53 29.66 35.96 -6.04
C ARG A 53 28.83 37.16 -5.57
N GLU A 54 27.64 36.88 -5.05
CA GLU A 54 26.69 37.88 -4.55
C GLU A 54 27.07 38.38 -3.15
N THR A 55 27.70 37.53 -2.34
CA THR A 55 28.10 37.90 -0.99
C THR A 55 29.33 37.13 -0.53
N THR A 56 30.04 37.70 0.45
CA THR A 56 31.07 37.01 1.22
C THR A 56 30.77 37.20 2.70
N GLN A 57 30.55 36.10 3.41
CA GLN A 57 30.10 36.08 4.80
C GLN A 57 31.12 35.37 5.68
N THR A 58 31.31 35.83 6.91
CA THR A 58 32.28 35.22 7.84
C THR A 58 31.87 33.84 8.36
N THR A 59 30.57 33.52 8.31
CA THR A 59 30.04 32.24 8.81
C THR A 59 28.94 31.73 7.89
N PHE A 60 28.73 30.40 7.91
CA PHE A 60 27.62 29.78 7.19
C PHE A 60 26.26 30.29 7.68
N ALA A 61 26.10 30.53 8.99
CA ALA A 61 24.87 31.09 9.57
C ALA A 61 24.54 32.48 9.01
N ASN A 62 25.55 33.32 8.78
CA ASN A 62 25.39 34.62 8.14
C ASN A 62 25.01 34.48 6.65
N LEU A 63 25.50 33.44 5.98
CA LEU A 63 25.09 33.13 4.61
C LEU A 63 23.63 32.66 4.54
N VAL A 64 23.19 31.80 5.47
CA VAL A 64 21.79 31.39 5.58
C VAL A 64 20.88 32.60 5.82
N ARG A 65 21.28 33.52 6.71
CA ARG A 65 20.54 34.77 6.96
C ARG A 65 20.45 35.63 5.70
N TRP A 66 21.55 35.86 4.99
CA TRP A 66 21.55 36.58 3.71
C TRP A 66 20.58 35.94 2.71
N SER A 67 20.60 34.61 2.56
CA SER A 67 19.71 33.92 1.63
C SER A 67 18.22 34.16 1.94
N SER A 68 17.87 34.37 3.21
CA SER A 68 16.48 34.65 3.64
C SER A 68 16.00 36.06 3.28
N THR A 69 16.90 37.00 2.98
CA THR A 69 16.54 38.38 2.62
C THR A 69 16.32 38.55 1.12
N ILE A 70 16.54 37.52 0.32
CA ILE A 70 16.40 37.57 -1.14
C ILE A 70 14.92 37.45 -1.52
N GLY A 71 14.38 38.50 -2.14
CA GLY A 71 13.01 38.57 -2.62
C GLY A 71 12.86 38.30 -4.12
N PRO A 72 11.62 38.12 -4.63
CA PRO A 72 11.36 37.80 -6.03
C PRO A 72 11.97 38.79 -7.03
N VAL A 73 11.78 40.09 -6.81
CA VAL A 73 12.31 41.16 -7.70
C VAL A 73 13.84 41.11 -7.78
N TYR A 74 14.51 40.74 -6.69
CA TYR A 74 15.96 40.60 -6.71
C TYR A 74 16.39 39.39 -7.55
N LEU A 75 15.63 38.29 -7.49
CA LEU A 75 15.90 37.09 -8.27
C LEU A 75 15.76 37.33 -9.76
N GLU A 76 14.76 38.11 -10.19
CA GLU A 76 14.57 38.51 -11.60
C GLU A 76 15.81 39.25 -12.12
N GLY A 77 16.23 40.32 -11.42
CA GLY A 77 17.43 41.07 -11.82
C GLY A 77 18.73 40.27 -11.70
N ALA A 78 18.80 39.31 -10.76
CA ALA A 78 19.95 38.41 -10.65
C ALA A 78 20.00 37.39 -11.80
N LEU A 79 18.86 36.90 -12.27
CA LEU A 79 18.77 36.03 -13.45
C LEU A 79 19.26 36.77 -14.70
N GLU A 80 18.82 38.02 -14.90
CA GLU A 80 19.30 38.84 -16.02
C GLU A 80 20.83 38.97 -16.01
N ARG A 81 21.43 39.27 -14.86
CA ARG A 81 22.90 39.31 -14.74
C ARG A 81 23.53 37.96 -15.02
N ALA A 82 22.98 36.87 -14.49
CA ALA A 82 23.50 35.52 -14.69
C ALA A 82 23.50 35.11 -16.17
N LEU A 83 22.47 35.49 -16.94
CA LEU A 83 22.36 35.22 -18.37
C LEU A 83 23.37 36.03 -19.20
N LEU A 84 23.84 37.17 -18.70
CA LEU A 84 24.82 38.05 -19.36
C LEU A 84 26.28 37.75 -18.95
N LEU A 85 26.48 37.05 -17.84
CA LEU A 85 27.81 36.85 -17.25
C LEU A 85 28.59 35.70 -17.90
N GLN A 86 29.92 35.86 -17.92
CA GLN A 86 30.86 34.75 -18.07
C GLN A 86 31.33 34.33 -16.66
N PRO A 87 30.71 33.32 -16.04
CA PRO A 87 31.05 32.92 -14.68
C PRO A 87 32.51 32.46 -14.57
N ALA A 88 33.11 32.67 -13.39
CA ALA A 88 34.45 32.19 -13.10
C ALA A 88 34.54 30.66 -13.26
N ALA A 89 35.67 30.16 -13.77
CA ALA A 89 35.88 28.75 -14.09
C ALA A 89 35.54 27.78 -12.94
N THR A 90 35.80 28.19 -11.69
CA THR A 90 35.45 27.41 -10.48
C THR A 90 33.94 27.14 -10.37
N ILE A 91 33.12 28.17 -10.61
CA ILE A 91 31.66 28.04 -10.56
C ILE A 91 31.16 27.26 -11.79
N THR A 92 31.73 27.50 -12.98
CA THR A 92 31.38 26.75 -14.19
C THR A 92 31.47 25.24 -14.00
N GLY A 93 32.56 24.74 -13.39
CA GLY A 93 32.71 23.32 -13.10
C GLY A 93 31.62 22.77 -12.16
N ARG A 94 31.28 23.54 -11.11
CA ARG A 94 30.20 23.19 -10.19
C ARG A 94 28.82 23.22 -10.84
N LEU A 95 28.57 24.16 -11.74
CA LEU A 95 27.30 24.22 -12.47
C LEU A 95 27.11 23.02 -13.39
N ALA A 96 28.17 22.59 -14.07
CA ALA A 96 28.11 21.38 -14.90
C ALA A 96 27.81 20.13 -14.07
N GLU A 97 28.47 19.98 -12.92
CA GLU A 97 28.23 18.90 -11.96
C GLU A 97 26.78 18.91 -11.46
N LEU A 98 26.28 20.06 -10.98
CA LEU A 98 24.90 20.18 -10.49
C LEU A 98 23.86 19.94 -11.57
N ALA A 99 24.07 20.46 -12.79
CA ALA A 99 23.15 20.23 -13.91
C ALA A 99 23.07 18.76 -14.31
N LEU A 100 24.18 18.02 -14.22
CA LEU A 100 24.18 16.57 -14.45
C LEU A 100 23.39 15.83 -13.36
N LEU A 101 23.61 16.19 -12.09
CA LEU A 101 22.89 15.59 -10.96
C LEU A 101 21.39 15.86 -11.04
N GLU A 102 20.99 17.07 -11.42
CA GLU A 102 19.58 17.44 -11.62
C GLU A 102 18.93 16.56 -12.69
N ARG A 103 19.55 16.47 -13.87
CA ARG A 103 19.05 15.62 -14.96
C ARG A 103 18.95 14.17 -14.52
N ARG A 104 19.98 13.67 -13.84
CA ARG A 104 20.01 12.30 -13.35
C ARG A 104 18.89 12.04 -12.34
N ALA A 105 18.64 12.96 -11.42
CA ALA A 105 17.56 12.84 -10.45
C ALA A 105 16.18 12.80 -11.12
N VAL A 106 15.97 13.58 -12.18
CA VAL A 106 14.73 13.55 -12.97
C VAL A 106 14.56 12.21 -13.69
N GLU A 107 15.62 11.69 -14.30
CA GLU A 107 15.61 10.37 -14.96
C GLU A 107 15.33 9.25 -13.96
N ASP A 108 16.01 9.23 -12.81
CA ASP A 108 15.82 8.22 -11.78
C ASP A 108 14.40 8.30 -11.19
N ALA A 109 13.84 9.50 -11.01
CA ALA A 109 12.46 9.69 -10.58
C ALA A 109 11.44 9.10 -11.58
N ALA A 110 11.64 9.32 -12.88
CA ALA A 110 10.78 8.75 -13.92
C ALA A 110 10.83 7.21 -13.93
N VAL A 111 12.02 6.63 -13.75
CA VAL A 111 12.19 5.17 -13.62
C VAL A 111 11.42 4.63 -12.41
N LEU A 112 11.52 5.31 -11.26
CA LEU A 112 10.81 4.92 -10.04
C LEU A 112 9.30 5.04 -10.20
N GLU A 113 8.80 6.05 -10.90
CA GLU A 113 7.37 6.23 -11.18
C GLU A 113 6.84 5.07 -12.03
N THR A 114 7.51 4.73 -13.15
CA THR A 114 7.14 3.57 -13.98
C THR A 114 7.19 2.26 -13.19
N ALA A 115 8.21 2.06 -12.34
CA ALA A 115 8.30 0.87 -11.50
C ALA A 115 7.16 0.78 -10.47
N ALA A 116 6.78 1.91 -9.87
CA ALA A 116 5.67 1.98 -8.93
C ALA A 116 4.32 1.70 -9.61
N GLU A 117 4.11 2.19 -10.83
CA GLU A 117 2.93 1.86 -11.64
C GLU A 117 2.86 0.37 -11.94
N HIS A 118 3.97 -0.24 -12.36
CA HIS A 118 4.02 -1.67 -12.63
C HIS A 118 3.68 -2.50 -11.38
N ALA A 119 4.30 -2.17 -10.25
CA ALA A 119 4.03 -2.86 -8.99
C ALA A 119 2.57 -2.73 -8.52
N ARG A 120 1.93 -1.56 -8.76
CA ARG A 120 0.50 -1.37 -8.49
C ARG A 120 -0.37 -2.29 -9.36
N LEU A 121 -0.08 -2.36 -10.65
CA LEU A 121 -0.82 -3.23 -11.57
C LEU A 121 -0.67 -4.71 -11.21
N GLU A 122 0.54 -5.14 -10.85
CA GLU A 122 0.80 -6.50 -10.37
C GLU A 122 0.03 -6.81 -9.09
N ALA A 123 0.02 -5.88 -8.12
CA ALA A 123 -0.73 -6.05 -6.88
C ALA A 123 -2.24 -6.17 -7.14
N GLU A 124 -2.80 -5.31 -8.00
CA GLU A 124 -4.21 -5.40 -8.39
C GLU A 124 -4.54 -6.72 -9.10
N ALA A 125 -3.64 -7.23 -9.95
CA ALA A 125 -3.81 -8.52 -10.59
C ALA A 125 -3.83 -9.66 -9.57
N ALA A 126 -2.87 -9.67 -8.65
CA ALA A 126 -2.80 -10.66 -7.56
C ALA A 126 -4.05 -10.61 -6.66
N GLU A 127 -4.57 -9.42 -6.35
CA GLU A 127 -5.81 -9.26 -5.60
C GLU A 127 -7.03 -9.82 -6.35
N ARG A 128 -7.12 -9.56 -7.67
CA ARG A 128 -8.19 -10.13 -8.52
C ARG A 128 -8.13 -11.65 -8.56
N GLU A 129 -6.94 -12.21 -8.69
CA GLU A 129 -6.70 -13.66 -8.66
C GLU A 129 -7.09 -14.26 -7.30
N ALA A 130 -6.64 -13.65 -6.19
CA ALA A 130 -6.99 -14.08 -4.85
C ALA A 130 -8.51 -14.04 -4.62
N ALA A 131 -9.19 -12.96 -5.04
CA ALA A 131 -10.64 -12.85 -4.94
C ALA A 131 -11.36 -13.90 -5.82
N ALA A 132 -10.84 -14.23 -6.99
CA ALA A 132 -11.38 -15.29 -7.85
C ALA A 132 -11.23 -16.68 -7.18
N HIS A 133 -10.07 -16.96 -6.60
CA HIS A 133 -9.82 -18.17 -5.83
C HIS A 133 -10.77 -18.28 -4.62
N GLU A 134 -10.98 -17.19 -3.88
CA GLU A 134 -11.91 -17.18 -2.74
C GLU A 134 -13.36 -17.42 -3.17
N ARG A 135 -13.81 -16.77 -4.26
CA ARG A 135 -15.15 -16.99 -4.84
C ARG A 135 -15.34 -18.45 -5.28
N ALA A 136 -14.35 -19.04 -5.94
CA ALA A 136 -14.39 -20.43 -6.35
C ALA A 136 -14.47 -21.38 -5.14
N ALA A 137 -13.69 -21.11 -4.09
CA ALA A 137 -13.73 -21.89 -2.86
C ALA A 137 -15.09 -21.76 -2.14
N ALA A 138 -15.68 -20.57 -2.12
CA ALA A 138 -17.01 -20.35 -1.55
C ALA A 138 -18.10 -21.08 -2.34
N ALA A 139 -18.06 -21.04 -3.67
CA ALA A 139 -18.99 -21.78 -4.54
C ALA A 139 -18.89 -23.30 -4.30
N ALA A 140 -17.67 -23.85 -4.26
CA ALA A 140 -17.46 -25.28 -3.99
C ALA A 140 -18.00 -25.70 -2.62
N ARG A 141 -17.86 -24.86 -1.59
CA ARG A 141 -18.43 -25.11 -0.26
C ARG A 141 -19.97 -25.09 -0.29
N ALA A 142 -20.58 -24.20 -1.06
CA ALA A 142 -22.03 -24.14 -1.22
C ALA A 142 -22.56 -25.40 -1.91
N GLU A 143 -21.95 -25.81 -3.04
CA GLU A 143 -22.31 -27.05 -3.73
C GLU A 143 -22.17 -28.29 -2.84
N ALA A 144 -21.11 -28.36 -2.02
CA ALA A 144 -20.91 -29.47 -1.10
C ALA A 144 -22.01 -29.54 -0.03
N ARG A 145 -22.47 -28.38 0.47
CA ARG A 145 -23.61 -28.31 1.41
C ARG A 145 -24.89 -28.79 0.75
N GLU A 146 -25.20 -28.33 -0.47
CA GLU A 146 -26.38 -28.77 -1.21
C GLU A 146 -26.37 -30.28 -1.47
N ARG A 147 -25.22 -30.86 -1.85
CA ARG A 147 -25.07 -32.31 -2.03
C ARG A 147 -25.30 -33.08 -0.73
N ALA A 148 -24.80 -32.58 0.40
CA ALA A 148 -25.00 -33.21 1.71
C ALA A 148 -26.48 -33.15 2.14
N GLU A 149 -27.14 -32.00 1.95
CA GLU A 149 -28.57 -31.83 2.22
C GLU A 149 -29.43 -32.77 1.35
N ALA A 150 -29.11 -32.87 0.06
CA ALA A 150 -29.79 -33.78 -0.86
C ALA A 150 -29.60 -35.26 -0.47
N ALA A 151 -28.41 -35.64 0.00
CA ALA A 151 -28.13 -36.98 0.48
C ALA A 151 -28.95 -37.32 1.73
N LEU A 152 -29.00 -36.41 2.72
CA LEU A 152 -29.81 -36.57 3.93
C LEU A 152 -31.31 -36.69 3.59
N ALA A 153 -31.82 -35.86 2.68
CA ALA A 153 -33.21 -35.94 2.24
C ALA A 153 -33.53 -37.29 1.56
N LEU A 154 -32.58 -37.87 0.82
CA LEU A 154 -32.75 -39.20 0.23
C LEU A 154 -32.79 -40.29 1.31
N GLU A 155 -31.90 -40.23 2.31
CA GLU A 155 -31.88 -41.17 3.45
C GLU A 155 -33.21 -41.15 4.22
N ASP A 156 -33.71 -39.97 4.55
CA ASP A 156 -35.02 -39.81 5.22
C ASP A 156 -36.16 -40.42 4.38
N ASN A 157 -36.17 -40.17 3.07
CA ASN A 157 -37.18 -40.74 2.17
C ASN A 157 -37.11 -42.27 2.10
N VAL A 158 -35.90 -42.85 2.11
CA VAL A 158 -35.71 -44.31 2.15
C VAL A 158 -36.20 -44.88 3.47
N ALA A 159 -35.84 -44.26 4.61
CA ALA A 159 -36.31 -44.68 5.92
C ALA A 159 -37.85 -44.65 6.05
N VAL A 160 -38.49 -43.60 5.53
CA VAL A 160 -39.96 -43.51 5.46
C VAL A 160 -40.55 -44.63 4.59
N ALA A 161 -39.92 -44.95 3.46
CA ALA A 161 -40.38 -46.03 2.57
C ALA A 161 -40.24 -47.43 3.19
N GLU A 162 -39.15 -47.68 3.92
CA GLU A 162 -38.92 -48.94 4.64
C GLU A 162 -39.89 -49.13 5.81
N GLY A 163 -40.12 -48.10 6.64
CA GLY A 163 -41.11 -48.15 7.71
C GLY A 163 -42.54 -48.39 7.20
N ARG A 164 -42.87 -47.89 6.00
CA ARG A 164 -44.17 -48.16 5.35
C ARG A 164 -44.29 -49.62 4.87
N ARG A 165 -43.19 -50.27 4.49
CA ARG A 165 -43.14 -51.70 4.13
C ARG A 165 -43.29 -52.59 5.37
N GLU A 166 -42.64 -52.26 6.49
CA GLU A 166 -42.77 -53.00 7.75
C GLU A 166 -44.20 -52.94 8.33
N MET A 167 -44.87 -51.79 8.26
CA MET A 167 -46.29 -51.67 8.64
C MET A 167 -47.27 -52.42 7.72
N SER A 168 -46.82 -52.88 6.54
CA SER A 168 -47.63 -53.71 5.62
C SER A 168 -47.42 -55.22 5.82
N ILE A 169 -46.66 -55.67 6.81
CA ILE A 169 -46.60 -57.09 7.17
C ILE A 169 -47.90 -57.46 7.94
N PRO A 170 -48.79 -58.34 7.42
CA PRO A 170 -50.07 -58.61 8.08
C PRO A 170 -49.88 -59.47 9.35
N GLY A 171 -50.31 -58.93 10.49
CA GLY A 171 -50.43 -59.67 11.74
C GLY A 171 -51.51 -60.76 11.64
N SER A 172 -51.07 -62.02 11.55
CA SER A 172 -51.92 -63.21 11.72
C SER A 172 -52.47 -63.28 13.15
N GLY A 173 -53.77 -62.99 13.30
CA GLY A 173 -54.51 -63.11 14.55
C GLY A 173 -55.37 -64.38 14.63
N ARG A 174 -54.95 -65.31 15.51
CA ARG A 174 -55.76 -66.24 16.34
C ARG A 174 -56.61 -67.33 15.67
N THR A 175 -56.18 -68.57 15.84
CA THR A 175 -57.06 -69.75 15.98
C THR A 175 -57.15 -70.19 17.45
N ARG A 176 -58.39 -70.26 17.96
CA ARG A 176 -58.78 -70.88 19.23
C ARG A 176 -58.61 -72.40 19.17
N ARG A 177 -58.29 -73.05 20.29
CA ARG A 177 -58.95 -74.29 20.83
C ARG A 177 -58.44 -74.64 22.26
N PRO A 178 -59.14 -75.48 23.04
CA PRO A 178 -59.35 -75.25 24.49
C PRO A 178 -58.66 -76.22 25.47
N ARG A 179 -58.60 -75.76 26.74
CA ARG A 179 -58.59 -76.39 28.09
C ARG A 179 -58.13 -77.85 28.26
N PHE A 180 -57.23 -78.08 29.23
CA PHE A 180 -57.42 -79.02 30.34
C PHE A 180 -56.59 -78.66 31.60
N GLN A 181 -57.02 -79.20 32.74
CA GLN A 181 -56.79 -78.81 34.16
C GLN A 181 -55.52 -79.38 34.82
N ALA A 182 -55.05 -78.71 35.88
CA ALA A 182 -54.62 -79.30 37.18
C ALA A 182 -54.34 -78.11 38.14
N ALA A 183 -55.14 -77.87 39.18
CA ALA A 183 -55.11 -78.52 40.50
C ALA A 183 -53.90 -78.12 41.37
N ASP A 184 -54.25 -77.44 42.45
CA ASP A 184 -53.83 -77.68 43.83
C ASP A 184 -52.87 -76.74 44.58
N ALA A 185 -53.41 -76.36 45.74
CA ALA A 185 -52.78 -76.30 47.06
C ALA A 185 -51.65 -75.30 47.39
N ALA A 186 -52.08 -74.33 48.23
CA ALA A 186 -51.68 -74.25 49.64
C ALA A 186 -50.60 -73.23 50.09
N ARG A 187 -51.05 -72.50 51.13
CA ARG A 187 -50.33 -72.04 52.34
C ARG A 187 -49.34 -70.88 52.18
N ARG A 188 -49.69 -69.70 52.70
CA ARG A 188 -49.71 -69.25 54.12
C ARG A 188 -48.37 -68.66 54.59
N ARG A 189 -48.48 -67.36 54.93
CA ARG A 189 -48.06 -66.66 56.17
C ARG A 189 -46.89 -65.68 56.08
N ARG A 190 -47.30 -64.40 56.08
CA ARG A 190 -46.91 -63.31 57.01
C ARG A 190 -45.81 -63.63 58.02
N ARG A 191 -44.83 -62.72 58.11
CA ARG A 191 -44.21 -62.03 59.28
C ARG A 191 -42.91 -61.40 58.74
N LYS A 192 -42.34 -60.28 59.18
CA LYS A 192 -42.60 -59.21 60.15
C LYS A 192 -41.58 -58.12 59.75
N ARG A 193 -41.93 -56.84 59.85
CA ARG A 193 -40.97 -55.72 59.73
C ARG A 193 -40.86 -55.02 61.10
N LYS A 194 -39.65 -54.51 61.36
CA LYS A 194 -39.18 -53.60 62.45
C LYS A 194 -38.73 -54.27 63.77
N PRO A 195 -37.75 -53.65 64.48
CA PRO A 195 -37.67 -52.21 64.76
C PRO A 195 -36.29 -51.53 64.57
N ARG A 196 -36.28 -50.24 64.95
CA ARG A 196 -35.09 -49.45 65.32
C ARG A 196 -34.45 -50.04 66.57
#